data_AF-A0A7V3BML6-F1
#
_entry.id   AF-A0A7V3BML6-F1
#
_cell.length_a   1.000
_cell.length_b   1.000
_cell.length_c   1.000
_cell.angle_alpha   90.00
_cell.angle_beta   90.00
_cell.angle_gamma   90.00
#
_symmetry.space_group_name_H-M   'P 1'
#
loop_
_entity.id
_entity.type
_entity.pdbx_description
1 polymer ?
#
loop_
_entity_poly.entity_id
_entity_poly.type
_entity_poly.pdbx_seq_one_letter_code
_entity_poly.pdbx_strand_id
1 'polypeptide(L)'
;MTSGPKGRVPTSSSLPCENGIVKESRRPNPQRQIIALGGGGVTTEPENLALDRYILAQTHVSAPAVAFLPTASRDADSSVVRFHSAYLRLSCRPSHLSFFRRTPDLRSYLLSQHVIYVGGGNTKSMLAVWCEWGLPALPWPSSRPLPAGEQA
;
A
#
# COMPACT_ATOMS: atom_id res chain seq x y z
N MET A 1 27.81 -42.61 -64.22
CA MET A 1 26.73 -41.61 -64.39
C MET A 1 25.43 -42.29 -63.98
N THR A 2 25.10 -42.23 -62.69
CA THR A 2 23.99 -42.96 -62.07
C THR A 2 22.80 -42.04 -61.83
N SER A 3 21.61 -42.49 -62.22
CA SER A 3 20.31 -41.89 -61.93
C SER A 3 19.90 -42.17 -60.48
N GLY A 4 19.49 -41.14 -59.75
CA GLY A 4 18.90 -41.25 -58.41
C GLY A 4 17.40 -40.88 -58.42
N PRO A 5 16.52 -41.60 -57.70
CA PRO A 5 15.08 -41.37 -57.74
C PRO A 5 14.59 -40.33 -56.72
N LYS A 6 13.40 -39.78 -57.00
CA LYS A 6 12.62 -38.86 -56.18
C LYS A 6 12.30 -39.44 -54.79
N GLY A 7 12.67 -38.71 -53.74
CA GLY A 7 12.33 -39.00 -52.34
C GLY A 7 11.08 -38.23 -51.86
N ARG A 8 10.18 -38.97 -51.25
CA ARG A 8 8.83 -38.68 -50.77
C ARG A 8 8.80 -37.76 -49.53
N VAL A 9 7.79 -36.89 -49.43
CA VAL A 9 7.41 -36.18 -48.18
C VAL A 9 6.69 -37.17 -47.24
N PRO A 10 7.05 -37.25 -45.95
CA PRO A 10 6.16 -37.75 -44.91
C PRO A 10 5.59 -36.63 -44.03
N THR A 11 4.36 -36.88 -43.65
CA THR A 11 3.37 -36.07 -42.95
C THR A 11 3.63 -35.87 -41.46
N SER A 12 3.05 -34.78 -40.94
CA SER A 12 2.70 -34.45 -39.54
C SER A 12 3.27 -35.34 -38.43
N SER A 13 4.11 -34.74 -37.57
CA SER A 13 4.19 -35.16 -36.17
C SER A 13 3.86 -33.97 -35.28
N SER A 14 2.81 -34.17 -34.50
CA SER A 14 2.32 -33.35 -33.41
C SER A 14 3.40 -33.16 -32.35
N LEU A 15 3.76 -31.91 -32.08
CA LEU A 15 4.51 -31.54 -30.88
C LEU A 15 3.53 -31.35 -29.72
N PRO A 16 3.79 -31.95 -28.55
CA PRO A 16 2.88 -31.87 -27.41
C PRO A 16 2.84 -30.47 -26.81
N CYS A 17 1.64 -30.06 -26.36
CA CYS A 17 1.46 -28.97 -25.42
C CYS A 17 2.25 -29.28 -24.15
N GLU A 18 3.40 -28.65 -23.97
CA GLU A 18 4.04 -28.63 -22.67
C GLU A 18 3.23 -27.72 -21.74
N ASN A 19 2.51 -28.37 -20.83
CA ASN A 19 1.96 -27.77 -19.63
C ASN A 19 3.10 -27.19 -18.80
N GLY A 20 3.49 -25.96 -19.12
CA GLY A 20 4.27 -25.11 -18.23
C GLY A 20 3.41 -24.82 -17.02
N ILE A 21 3.62 -25.59 -15.94
CA ILE A 21 3.19 -25.22 -14.60
C ILE A 21 3.75 -23.81 -14.37
N VAL A 22 2.89 -22.80 -14.49
CA VAL A 22 3.18 -21.48 -13.96
C VAL A 22 3.37 -21.73 -12.47
N LYS A 23 4.63 -21.74 -12.01
CA LYS A 23 4.90 -21.64 -10.59
C LYS A 23 4.30 -20.32 -10.18
N GLU A 24 3.09 -20.34 -9.63
CA GLU A 24 2.55 -19.25 -8.84
C GLU A 24 3.62 -19.00 -7.78
N SER A 25 4.49 -18.03 -8.04
CA SER A 25 5.53 -17.65 -7.11
C SER A 25 4.77 -17.28 -5.86
N ARG A 26 4.91 -18.06 -4.78
CA ARG A 26 4.37 -17.71 -3.47
C ARG A 26 4.65 -16.24 -3.27
N ARG A 27 3.62 -15.40 -3.40
CA ARG A 27 3.79 -13.97 -3.22
C ARG A 27 4.26 -13.82 -1.79
N PRO A 28 5.46 -13.27 -1.53
CA PRO A 28 5.90 -13.06 -0.17
C PRO A 28 4.80 -12.21 0.48
N ASN A 29 4.27 -12.72 1.59
CA ASN A 29 3.30 -12.01 2.41
C ASN A 29 3.83 -10.58 2.57
N PRO A 30 3.10 -9.51 2.18
CA PRO A 30 3.70 -8.18 2.10
C PRO A 30 4.30 -7.84 3.45
N GLN A 31 5.63 -7.81 3.48
CA GLN A 31 6.40 -7.59 4.69
C GLN A 31 6.03 -6.18 5.17
N ARG A 32 5.79 -6.02 6.48
CA ARG A 32 5.55 -4.69 7.04
C ARG A 32 6.76 -3.83 6.77
N GLN A 33 6.51 -2.63 6.27
CA GLN A 33 7.56 -1.67 5.98
C GLN A 33 7.36 -0.43 6.85
N ILE A 34 8.47 0.11 7.34
CA ILE A 34 8.52 1.44 7.93
C ILE A 34 9.35 2.29 6.98
N ILE A 35 8.72 3.29 6.38
CA ILE A 35 9.37 4.24 5.48
C ILE A 35 9.60 5.52 6.28
N ALA A 36 10.85 5.78 6.65
CA ALA A 36 11.23 7.00 7.35
C ALA A 36 11.50 8.12 6.35
N LEU A 37 10.82 9.26 6.52
CA LEU A 37 10.96 10.44 5.67
C LEU A 37 11.67 11.55 6.47
N GLY A 38 12.77 12.08 5.95
CA GLY A 38 13.48 13.23 6.57
C GLY A 38 12.80 14.58 6.37
N GLY A 39 11.65 14.60 5.71
CA GLY A 39 10.95 15.78 5.20
C GLY A 39 10.38 15.49 3.80
N GLY A 40 9.60 16.41 3.24
CA GLY A 40 8.98 16.24 1.92
C GLY A 40 7.66 15.46 1.95
N GLY A 41 7.25 14.95 0.80
CA GLY A 41 5.95 14.31 0.59
C GLY A 41 4.78 15.30 0.63
N VAL A 42 3.55 14.79 0.54
CA VAL A 42 2.35 15.63 0.39
C VAL A 42 2.20 16.75 1.43
N THR A 43 2.68 16.56 2.66
CA THR A 43 2.53 17.55 3.73
C THR A 43 3.41 18.78 3.52
N THR A 44 4.53 18.64 2.80
CA THR A 44 5.53 19.69 2.59
C THR A 44 5.58 20.14 1.13
N GLU A 45 5.44 19.22 0.18
CA GLU A 45 5.55 19.45 -1.26
C GLU A 45 4.30 18.92 -1.99
N PRO A 46 3.16 19.63 -1.93
CA PRO A 46 1.88 19.13 -2.45
C PRO A 46 1.85 18.87 -3.95
N GLU A 47 2.76 19.48 -4.72
CA GLU A 47 2.87 19.26 -6.17
C GLU A 47 3.87 18.16 -6.55
N ASN A 48 4.69 17.69 -5.60
CA ASN A 48 5.67 16.63 -5.83
C ASN A 48 5.22 15.32 -5.18
N LEU A 49 4.41 14.56 -5.90
CA LEU A 49 3.87 13.28 -5.42
C LEU A 49 4.78 12.07 -5.69
N ALA A 50 6.07 12.28 -5.96
CA ALA A 50 6.99 11.17 -6.24
C ALA A 50 7.10 10.20 -5.04
N LEU A 51 7.25 10.76 -3.83
CA LEU A 51 7.31 9.98 -2.60
C LEU A 51 5.98 9.29 -2.29
N ASP A 52 4.86 9.99 -2.47
CA ASP A 52 3.53 9.43 -2.19
C ASP A 52 3.22 8.26 -3.14
N ARG A 53 3.56 8.38 -4.43
CA ARG A 53 3.46 7.28 -5.40
C ARG A 53 4.34 6.08 -5.02
N TYR A 54 5.56 6.33 -4.56
CA TYR A 54 6.44 5.28 -4.07
C TYR A 54 5.82 4.52 -2.89
N ILE A 55 5.28 5.24 -1.90
CA ILE A 55 4.60 4.65 -0.74
C ILE A 55 3.41 3.79 -1.17
N LEU A 56 2.55 4.31 -2.06
CA LEU A 56 1.39 3.55 -2.56
C LEU A 56 1.81 2.29 -3.31
N ALA A 57 2.89 2.34 -4.10
CA ALA A 57 3.41 1.19 -4.83
C ALA A 57 3.86 0.05 -3.90
N GLN A 58 4.32 0.35 -2.68
CA GLN A 58 4.72 -0.68 -1.70
C GLN A 58 3.54 -1.52 -1.18
N THR A 59 2.30 -1.06 -1.39
CA THR A 59 1.11 -1.77 -0.91
C THR A 59 0.75 -2.98 -1.78
N HIS A 60 1.14 -2.98 -3.06
CA HIS A 60 0.70 -3.93 -4.08
C HIS A 60 -0.83 -4.07 -4.22
N VAL A 61 -1.59 -3.05 -3.77
CA VAL A 61 -3.05 -2.96 -3.88
C VAL A 61 -3.40 -1.86 -4.88
N SER A 62 -4.37 -2.10 -5.77
CA SER A 62 -4.73 -1.15 -6.84
C SER A 62 -5.32 0.16 -6.31
N ALA A 63 -6.12 0.09 -5.24
CA ALA A 63 -6.70 1.23 -4.56
C ALA A 63 -6.54 1.06 -3.04
N PRO A 64 -5.35 1.32 -2.47
CA PRO A 64 -5.09 1.10 -1.05
C PRO A 64 -5.86 2.10 -0.20
N ALA A 65 -6.32 1.66 0.97
CA ALA A 65 -6.81 2.55 2.02
C ALA A 65 -5.63 3.20 2.74
N VAL A 66 -5.66 4.53 2.86
CA VAL A 66 -4.59 5.32 3.45
C VAL A 66 -5.18 6.16 4.58
N ALA A 67 -4.61 6.06 5.78
CA ALA A 67 -4.94 6.94 6.90
C ALA A 67 -3.83 7.94 7.14
N PHE A 68 -4.18 9.22 7.17
CA PHE A 68 -3.31 10.29 7.61
C PHE A 68 -3.49 10.57 9.12
N LEU A 69 -2.38 10.66 9.85
CA LEU A 69 -2.33 11.06 11.26
C LEU A 69 -1.68 12.46 11.35
N PRO A 70 -2.48 13.55 11.35
CA PRO A 70 -2.00 14.93 11.44
C PRO A 70 -1.66 15.39 12.87
N THR A 71 -1.52 14.45 13.83
CA THR A 71 -1.46 14.78 15.26
C THR A 71 -0.28 15.70 15.62
N ALA A 72 0.85 15.60 14.92
CA ALA A 72 2.00 16.49 15.12
C ALA A 72 1.73 17.95 14.77
N SER A 73 0.75 18.23 13.92
CA SER A 73 0.26 19.58 13.63
C SER A 73 -0.98 19.96 14.46
N ARG A 74 -1.31 19.17 15.50
CA ARG A 74 -2.53 19.31 16.31
C ARG A 74 -3.81 19.17 15.47
N ASP A 75 -3.80 18.26 14.51
CA ASP A 75 -4.90 18.03 13.56
C ASP A 75 -5.31 19.31 12.80
N ALA A 76 -4.32 20.11 12.38
CA ALA A 76 -4.60 21.34 11.64
C ALA A 76 -5.38 21.07 10.35
N ASP A 77 -6.49 21.79 10.15
CA ASP A 77 -7.36 21.64 8.98
C ASP A 77 -6.59 21.85 7.67
N SER A 78 -5.62 22.77 7.65
CA SER A 78 -4.76 23.00 6.49
C SER A 78 -3.91 21.78 6.13
N SER A 79 -3.41 21.03 7.13
CA SER A 79 -2.67 19.77 6.89
C SER A 79 -3.59 18.69 6.34
N VAL A 80 -4.80 18.56 6.89
CA VAL A 80 -5.80 17.58 6.44
C VAL A 80 -6.24 17.88 5.00
N VAL A 81 -6.60 19.13 4.71
CA VAL A 81 -7.00 19.57 3.37
C VAL A 81 -5.88 19.29 2.37
N ARG A 82 -4.64 19.66 2.68
CA ARG A 82 -3.49 19.42 1.80
C ARG A 82 -3.30 17.93 1.48
N PHE A 83 -3.38 17.07 2.50
CA PHE A 83 -3.32 15.62 2.32
C PHE A 83 -4.42 15.13 1.37
N HIS A 84 -5.67 15.50 1.62
CA HIS A 84 -6.81 15.09 0.79
C HIS A 84 -6.70 15.61 -0.65
N SER A 85 -6.35 16.89 -0.85
CA SER A 85 -6.20 17.49 -2.17
C SER A 85 -5.21 16.73 -3.06
N ALA A 86 -4.15 16.16 -2.49
CA ALA A 86 -3.16 15.40 -3.23
C ALA A 86 -3.50 13.91 -3.34
N TYR A 87 -3.96 13.26 -2.27
CA TYR A 87 -4.28 11.83 -2.30
C TYR A 87 -5.56 11.51 -3.09
N LEU A 88 -6.50 12.45 -3.21
CA LEU A 88 -7.66 12.30 -4.11
C LEU A 88 -7.26 12.29 -5.60
N ARG A 89 -6.06 12.80 -5.95
CA ARG A 89 -5.50 12.74 -7.31
C ARG A 89 -4.80 11.39 -7.59
N LEU A 90 -4.66 10.54 -6.57
CA LEU A 90 -4.01 9.24 -6.64
C LEU A 90 -5.05 8.12 -6.54
N SER A 91 -4.79 6.97 -7.16
CA SER A 91 -5.67 5.79 -7.08
C SER A 91 -5.62 5.17 -5.67
N CYS A 92 -6.32 5.76 -4.70
CA CYS A 92 -6.37 5.29 -3.32
C CYS A 92 -7.67 5.74 -2.61
N ARG A 93 -7.89 5.24 -1.39
CA ARG A 93 -8.99 5.68 -0.51
C ARG A 93 -8.41 6.46 0.68
N PRO A 94 -8.31 7.80 0.60
CA PRO A 94 -7.77 8.60 1.69
C PRO A 94 -8.77 8.75 2.84
N SER A 95 -8.24 8.71 4.05
CA SER A 95 -8.94 8.98 5.31
C SER A 95 -7.98 9.66 6.28
N HIS A 96 -8.47 10.18 7.40
CA HIS A 96 -7.61 10.74 8.44
C HIS A 96 -8.14 10.37 9.83
N LEU A 97 -7.21 10.20 10.77
CA LEU A 97 -7.49 9.95 12.16
C LEU A 97 -7.25 11.23 12.95
N SER A 98 -8.29 11.77 13.58
CA SER A 98 -8.18 12.92 14.47
C SER A 98 -8.25 12.46 15.93
N PHE A 99 -7.40 13.06 16.78
CA PHE A 99 -7.43 12.92 18.24
C PHE A 99 -8.02 14.15 18.94
N PHE A 100 -8.16 15.27 18.22
CA PHE A 100 -8.71 16.53 18.74
C PHE A 100 -10.18 16.77 18.37
N ARG A 101 -10.79 15.84 17.61
CA ARG A 101 -12.21 15.86 17.24
C ARG A 101 -12.87 14.53 17.59
N ARG A 102 -13.55 13.88 16.64
CA ARG A 102 -14.16 12.56 16.83
C ARG A 102 -13.14 11.46 16.52
N THR A 103 -12.73 10.74 17.54
CA THR A 103 -11.84 9.58 17.43
C THR A 103 -12.67 8.29 17.27
N PRO A 104 -12.47 7.49 16.21
CA PRO A 104 -13.11 6.18 16.07
C PRO A 104 -12.46 5.14 16.98
N ASP A 105 -12.97 3.89 16.96
CA ASP A 105 -12.22 2.76 17.53
C ASP A 105 -10.86 2.63 16.83
N LEU A 106 -9.78 2.90 17.57
CA LEU A 106 -8.44 3.03 17.02
C LEU A 106 -7.98 1.74 16.37
N ARG A 107 -8.21 0.60 17.04
CA ARG A 107 -7.71 -0.68 16.57
C ARG A 107 -8.37 -1.08 15.26
N SER A 108 -9.70 -1.05 15.20
CA SER A 108 -10.44 -1.41 14.00
C SER A 108 -10.11 -0.46 12.84
N TYR A 109 -10.03 0.84 13.13
CA TYR A 109 -9.66 1.84 12.13
C TYR A 109 -8.26 1.65 11.58
N LEU A 110 -7.24 1.43 12.41
CA LEU A 110 -5.85 1.27 11.95
C LEU A 110 -5.65 -0.04 11.19
N LEU A 111 -6.29 -1.13 11.60
CA LEU A 111 -6.18 -2.42 10.93
C LEU A 111 -6.82 -2.43 9.53
N SER A 112 -7.82 -1.58 9.28
CA SER A 112 -8.42 -1.44 7.94
C SER A 112 -7.52 -0.70 6.94
N GLN A 113 -6.43 -0.07 7.38
CA GLN A 113 -5.55 0.74 6.52
C GLN A 113 -4.42 -0.09 5.90
N HIS A 114 -4.13 0.18 4.64
CA HIS A 114 -2.97 -0.37 3.94
C HIS A 114 -1.73 0.49 4.20
N VAL A 115 -1.92 1.80 4.37
CA VAL A 115 -0.87 2.77 4.70
C VAL A 115 -1.33 3.63 5.87
N ILE A 116 -0.44 3.80 6.85
CA ILE A 116 -0.58 4.79 7.91
C ILE A 116 0.49 5.85 7.66
N TYR A 117 0.06 7.03 7.22
CA TYR A 117 0.93 8.18 6.95
C TYR A 117 0.91 9.10 8.18
N VAL A 118 2.07 9.34 8.78
CA VAL A 118 2.19 10.23 9.94
C VAL A 118 2.72 11.58 9.48
N GLY A 119 1.96 12.65 9.73
CA GLY A 119 2.38 14.01 9.39
C GLY A 119 3.49 14.54 10.30
N GLY A 120 4.26 15.50 9.77
CA GLY A 120 5.29 16.21 10.55
C GLY A 120 4.73 17.33 11.44
N GLY A 121 5.56 17.84 12.35
CA GLY A 121 5.21 18.92 13.28
C GLY A 121 5.92 18.75 14.63
N ASN A 122 5.20 19.00 15.73
CA ASN A 122 5.73 18.80 17.08
C ASN A 122 5.59 17.33 17.51
N THR A 123 6.64 16.53 17.28
CA THR A 123 6.68 15.11 17.63
C THR A 123 6.54 14.86 19.13
N LYS A 124 7.07 15.75 19.99
CA LYS A 124 6.95 15.60 21.45
C LYS A 124 5.49 15.65 21.89
N SER A 125 4.72 16.62 21.41
CA SER A 125 3.29 16.74 21.69
C SER A 125 2.49 15.60 21.08
N MET A 126 2.82 15.19 19.85
CA MET A 126 2.18 14.04 19.20
C MET A 126 2.31 12.76 20.03
N LEU A 127 3.53 12.44 20.48
CA LEU A 127 3.78 11.25 21.28
C LEU A 127 3.03 11.28 22.61
N ALA A 128 2.96 12.46 23.25
CA ALA A 128 2.17 12.61 24.48
C ALA A 128 0.68 12.28 24.25
N VAL A 129 0.09 12.81 23.16
CA VAL A 129 -1.29 12.49 22.78
C VAL A 129 -1.44 10.99 22.50
N TRP A 130 -0.55 10.38 21.71
CA TRP A 130 -0.65 8.97 21.38
C TRP A 130 -0.54 8.05 22.60
N CYS A 131 0.33 8.38 23.54
CA CYS A 131 0.45 7.65 24.81
C CYS A 131 -0.86 7.72 25.61
N GLU A 132 -1.47 8.90 25.73
CA GLU A 132 -2.75 9.09 26.44
C GLU A 132 -3.88 8.28 25.81
N TRP A 133 -3.90 8.17 24.48
CA TRP A 133 -4.87 7.37 23.74
C TRP A 133 -4.53 5.88 23.66
N GLY A 134 -3.43 5.43 24.29
CA GLY A 134 -3.00 4.04 24.29
C GLY A 134 -2.57 3.51 22.92
N LEU A 135 -2.33 4.38 21.93
CA LEU A 135 -2.00 3.98 20.56
C LEU A 135 -0.75 3.11 20.46
N PRO A 136 0.36 3.40 21.17
CA PRO A 136 1.57 2.55 21.14
C PRO A 136 1.35 1.13 21.71
N ALA A 137 0.33 0.95 22.56
CA ALA A 137 0.03 -0.33 23.19
C ALA A 137 -0.96 -1.18 22.39
N LEU A 138 -1.46 -0.69 21.24
CA LEU A 138 -2.44 -1.42 20.45
C LEU A 138 -1.85 -2.73 19.90
N PRO A 139 -2.53 -3.87 20.12
CA PRO A 139 -2.04 -5.15 19.66
C PRO A 139 -2.18 -5.26 18.15
N TRP A 140 -1.06 -5.47 17.47
CA TRP A 140 -1.04 -5.70 16.04
C TRP A 140 -0.94 -7.21 15.74
N PRO A 141 -1.82 -7.77 14.89
CA PRO A 141 -1.81 -9.21 14.58
C PRO A 141 -0.57 -9.60 13.78
N SER A 142 0.00 -10.78 13.99
CA SER A 142 1.23 -11.21 13.27
C SER A 142 1.03 -11.25 11.74
N SER A 143 -0.16 -11.64 11.29
CA SER A 143 -0.62 -11.58 9.90
C SER A 143 -1.79 -10.61 9.75
N ARG A 144 -1.89 -9.96 8.57
CA ARG A 144 -3.05 -9.12 8.27
C ARG A 144 -4.22 -10.03 7.88
N PRO A 145 -5.40 -9.91 8.51
CA PRO A 145 -6.58 -10.61 8.04
C PRO A 145 -6.94 -10.10 6.64
N LEU A 146 -7.24 -11.02 5.71
CA LEU A 146 -7.67 -10.66 4.36
C LEU A 146 -8.97 -9.86 4.46
N PRO A 147 -9.13 -8.77 3.67
CA PRO A 147 -10.38 -8.04 3.62
C PRO A 147 -11.49 -8.97 3.12
N ALA A 148 -12.67 -8.88 3.74
CA ALA A 148 -13.86 -9.58 3.28
C ALA A 148 -14.20 -9.08 1.85
N GLY A 149 -13.99 -9.93 0.84
CA GLY A 149 -14.24 -9.60 -0.57
C GLY A 149 -13.12 -10.01 -1.53
N GLU A 150 -11.95 -10.42 -1.03
CA GLU A 150 -10.82 -10.89 -1.85
C GLU A 150 -10.64 -12.42 -1.71
N GLN A 151 -11.72 -13.14 -2.02
CA GLN A 151 -11.73 -14.57 -2.30
C GLN A 151 -12.55 -14.75 -3.58
N ALA A 152 -11.90 -14.56 -4.73
CA ALA A 152 -12.40 -14.92 -6.05
C ALA A 152 -11.20 -15.30 -6.92
#